data_AF-A0A3A8ZND8-F1
#
_entry.id   AF-A0A3A8ZND8-F1
#
_cell.length_a   1.000
_cell.length_b   1.000
_cell.length_c   1.000
_cell.angle_alpha   90.00
_cell.angle_beta   90.00
_cell.angle_gamma   90.00
#
_symmetry.space_group_name_H-M   'P 1'
#
loop_
_entity.id
_entity.type
_entity.pdbx_description
1 polymer ?
#
loop_
_entity_poly.entity_id
_entity_poly.type
_entity_poly.pdbx_seq_one_letter_code
_entity_poly.pdbx_strand_id
1 'polypeptide(L)'
;NHEIYSDNFTLSVVNLSRTDLATEEDKKYQIDHWAKLFKATTWEEIRMLASKNDSIREASDTIFLLSAEANIRKRCLDREEYYRDIRTYNKIIAEKDALIQELRTEIEKLKIK
;
A
#
# COMPACT_ATOMS: atom_id res chain seq x y z
N ASN A 1 -18.48 2.21 25.91
CA ASN A 1 -17.03 1.95 26.13
C ASN A 1 -16.52 2.89 27.21
N HIS A 2 -16.33 2.35 28.41
CA HIS A 2 -15.73 3.03 29.56
C HIS A 2 -14.90 1.98 30.29
N GLU A 3 -13.85 1.50 29.63
CA GLU A 3 -12.84 0.72 30.33
C GLU A 3 -11.89 1.70 31.00
N ILE A 4 -11.77 1.58 32.33
CA ILE A 4 -10.81 2.35 33.11
C ILE A 4 -9.45 1.70 32.86
N TYR A 5 -8.64 2.34 32.03
CA TYR A 5 -7.27 1.91 31.79
C TYR A 5 -6.45 2.08 33.07
N SER A 6 -5.61 1.08 33.34
CA SER A 6 -4.59 1.20 34.37
C SER A 6 -3.48 2.15 33.89
N ASP A 7 -2.96 2.92 34.83
CA ASP A 7 -1.73 3.70 34.77
C ASP A 7 -0.45 2.85 34.61
N ASN A 8 -0.57 1.52 34.67
CA ASN A 8 0.52 0.60 34.36
C ASN A 8 0.67 0.43 32.84
N PHE A 9 1.85 0.78 32.32
CA PHE A 9 2.23 0.54 30.93
C PHE A 9 3.40 -0.45 30.86
N THR A 10 3.32 -1.39 29.91
CA THR A 10 4.41 -2.34 29.63
C THR A 10 4.92 -2.12 28.21
N LEU A 11 6.22 -1.91 28.07
CA LEU A 11 6.88 -1.86 26.76
C LEU A 11 7.50 -3.22 26.47
N SER A 12 7.12 -3.83 25.36
CA SER A 12 7.73 -5.07 24.86
C SER A 12 8.44 -4.80 23.52
N VAL A 13 9.68 -5.26 23.39
CA VAL A 13 10.46 -5.15 22.14
C VAL A 13 10.51 -6.52 21.49
N VAL A 14 10.08 -6.60 20.23
CA VAL A 14 9.94 -7.87 19.51
C VAL A 14 10.94 -7.94 18.36
N ASN A 15 11.74 -9.02 18.32
CA ASN A 15 12.63 -9.29 17.19
C ASN A 15 11.93 -10.19 16.15
N LEU A 16 11.58 -9.61 15.00
CA LEU A 16 10.87 -10.31 13.92
C LEU A 16 11.77 -11.26 13.10
N SER A 17 13.10 -11.19 13.26
CA SER A 17 14.05 -12.00 12.47
C SER A 17 14.09 -13.46 12.92
N ARG A 18 13.88 -13.73 14.22
CA ARG A 18 14.02 -15.06 14.84
C ARG A 18 12.81 -15.42 15.70
N THR A 19 11.62 -15.36 15.09
CA THR A 19 10.36 -15.74 15.75
C THR A 19 10.29 -17.22 16.14
N ASP A 20 11.17 -18.04 15.57
CA ASP A 20 11.37 -19.46 15.91
C ASP A 20 11.92 -19.67 17.32
N LEU A 21 12.61 -18.67 17.88
CA LEU A 21 13.25 -18.73 19.19
C LEU A 21 12.41 -18.12 20.32
N ALA A 22 11.09 -17.99 20.13
CA ALA A 22 10.20 -17.44 21.15
C ALA A 22 10.31 -18.23 22.45
N THR A 23 10.66 -17.54 23.54
CA THR A 23 10.81 -18.12 24.87
C THR A 23 9.45 -18.49 25.45
N GLU A 24 9.44 -19.27 26.52
CA GLU A 24 8.19 -19.57 27.23
C GLU A 24 7.54 -18.31 27.82
N GLU A 25 8.35 -17.31 28.19
CA GLU A 25 7.84 -16.02 28.62
C GLU A 25 7.17 -15.25 27.48
N ASP A 26 7.77 -15.23 26.29
CA ASP A 26 7.19 -14.63 25.09
C ASP A 26 5.82 -15.25 24.77
N LYS A 27 5.73 -16.58 24.84
CA LYS A 27 4.47 -17.31 24.60
C LYS A 27 3.45 -17.03 25.69
N LYS A 28 3.88 -16.95 26.96
CA LYS A 28 3.01 -16.64 28.10
C LYS A 28 2.33 -15.28 27.92
N TYR A 29 3.06 -14.27 27.46
CA TYR A 29 2.53 -12.93 27.17
C TYR A 29 2.09 -12.74 25.72
N GLN A 30 2.05 -13.84 24.94
CA GLN A 30 1.59 -13.88 23.55
C GLN A 30 2.36 -12.94 22.60
N ILE A 31 3.59 -12.57 22.95
CA ILE A 31 4.49 -11.76 22.13
C ILE A 31 4.77 -12.47 20.80
N ASP A 32 4.82 -13.80 20.80
CA ASP A 32 4.98 -14.61 19.59
C ASP A 32 3.79 -14.45 18.61
N HIS A 33 2.58 -14.22 19.12
CA HIS A 33 1.39 -13.98 18.31
C HIS A 33 1.43 -12.60 17.66
N TRP A 34 1.88 -11.57 18.40
CA TRP A 34 2.13 -10.25 17.84
C TRP A 34 3.23 -10.28 16.78
N ALA A 35 4.31 -11.03 17.01
CA ALA A 35 5.36 -11.21 16.00
C ALA A 35 4.81 -11.86 14.71
N LYS A 36 3.95 -12.88 14.85
CA LYS A 36 3.26 -13.51 13.71
C LYS A 36 2.35 -12.53 12.99
N LEU A 37 1.61 -11.69 13.71
CA LEU A 37 0.75 -10.65 13.12
C LEU A 37 1.57 -9.68 12.26
N PHE A 38 2.68 -9.16 12.80
CA PHE A 38 3.54 -8.22 12.07
C PHE A 38 4.28 -8.85 10.88
N LYS A 39 4.45 -10.18 10.87
CA LYS A 39 5.05 -10.91 9.76
C LYS A 39 4.03 -11.47 8.77
N ALA A 40 2.74 -11.41 9.08
CA ALA A 40 1.70 -11.94 8.21
C ALA A 40 1.74 -11.20 6.86
N THR A 41 1.64 -11.96 5.78
CA THR A 41 1.67 -11.43 4.40
C THR A 41 0.30 -11.51 3.73
N THR A 42 -0.63 -12.22 4.35
CA THR A 42 -1.98 -12.45 3.83
C THR A 42 -3.06 -12.09 4.85
N TRP A 43 -4.25 -11.73 4.36
CA TRP A 43 -5.38 -11.44 5.21
C TRP A 43 -5.92 -12.68 5.91
N GLU A 44 -5.76 -13.85 5.29
CA GLU A 44 -6.12 -15.14 5.86
C GLU A 44 -5.29 -15.44 7.12
N GLU A 45 -3.98 -15.19 7.08
CA GLU A 45 -3.10 -15.33 8.25
C GLU A 45 -3.51 -14.36 9.37
N ILE A 46 -3.76 -13.11 9.04
CA ILE A 46 -4.22 -12.08 9.99
C ILE A 46 -5.55 -12.52 10.64
N ARG A 47 -6.51 -12.98 9.84
CA ARG A 47 -7.82 -13.46 10.35
C ARG A 47 -7.69 -14.68 11.26
N MET A 48 -6.79 -15.61 10.93
CA MET A 48 -6.52 -16.78 11.77
C MET A 48 -5.88 -16.40 13.12
N LEU A 49 -5.05 -15.36 13.16
CA LEU A 49 -4.48 -14.84 14.40
C LEU A 49 -5.54 -14.08 15.22
N ALA A 50 -6.34 -13.23 14.57
CA ALA A 50 -7.43 -12.48 15.17
C ALA A 50 -8.50 -13.38 15.81
N SER A 51 -8.78 -14.55 15.22
CA SER A 51 -9.77 -15.47 15.79
C SER A 51 -9.33 -16.09 17.12
N LYS A 52 -8.06 -15.95 17.51
CA LYS A 52 -7.46 -16.58 18.70
C LYS A 52 -7.18 -15.60 19.83
N ASN A 53 -7.18 -14.30 19.57
CA ASN A 53 -6.84 -13.26 20.55
C ASN A 53 -7.61 -11.96 20.23
N ASP A 54 -8.34 -11.44 21.21
CA ASP A 54 -9.16 -10.23 21.08
C ASP A 54 -8.36 -8.95 20.84
N SER A 55 -7.22 -8.78 21.50
CA SER A 55 -6.33 -7.64 21.25
C SER A 55 -5.74 -7.68 19.84
N ILE A 56 -5.40 -8.88 19.34
CA ILE A 56 -4.96 -9.08 17.96
C ILE A 56 -6.10 -8.79 16.98
N ARG A 57 -7.33 -9.18 17.32
CA ARG A 57 -8.53 -8.87 16.52
C ARG A 57 -8.73 -7.37 16.38
N GLU A 58 -8.71 -6.63 17.48
CA GLU A 58 -8.85 -5.16 17.46
C GLU A 58 -7.73 -4.48 16.65
N ALA A 59 -6.49 -4.93 16.84
CA ALA A 59 -5.37 -4.45 16.04
C ALA A 59 -5.54 -4.77 14.55
N SER A 60 -6.04 -5.97 14.23
CA SER A 60 -6.30 -6.40 12.84
C SER A 60 -7.38 -5.56 12.17
N ASP A 61 -8.45 -5.23 12.89
CA ASP A 61 -9.53 -4.36 12.42
C ASP A 61 -9.00 -2.94 12.14
N THR A 62 -8.10 -2.45 12.99
CA THR A 62 -7.43 -1.15 12.80
C THR A 62 -6.50 -1.17 11.58
N ILE A 63 -5.69 -2.22 11.42
CA ILE A 63 -4.83 -2.42 10.24
C ILE A 63 -5.69 -2.48 8.97
N PHE A 64 -6.83 -3.15 9.01
CA PHE A 64 -7.77 -3.22 7.89
C PHE A 64 -8.30 -1.85 7.51
N LEU A 65 -8.79 -1.06 8.48
CA LEU A 65 -9.29 0.28 8.24
C LEU A 65 -8.20 1.19 7.64
N LEU A 66 -7.01 1.21 8.24
CA LEU A 66 -5.89 2.04 7.78
C LEU A 66 -5.40 1.63 6.39
N SER A 67 -5.34 0.32 6.12
CA SER A 67 -4.94 -0.20 4.81
C SER A 67 -5.99 0.08 3.74
N ALA A 68 -7.27 0.08 4.10
CA ALA A 68 -8.37 0.48 3.21
C ALA A 68 -8.36 1.99 2.91
N GLU A 69 -7.87 2.83 3.80
CA GLU A 69 -7.64 4.24 3.43
C GLU A 69 -6.43 4.40 2.51
N ALA A 70 -5.35 3.67 2.78
CA ALA A 70 -4.14 3.69 1.96
C ALA A 70 -4.37 3.14 0.55
N ASN A 71 -5.15 2.05 0.41
CA ASN A 71 -5.45 1.47 -0.90
C ASN A 71 -6.38 2.39 -1.73
N ILE A 72 -7.35 3.07 -1.12
CA ILE A 72 -8.20 4.06 -1.78
C ILE A 72 -7.34 5.23 -2.24
N ARG A 73 -6.45 5.74 -1.37
CA ARG A 73 -5.52 6.81 -1.71
C ARG A 73 -4.62 6.41 -2.86
N LYS A 74 -4.04 5.21 -2.83
CA LYS A 74 -3.21 4.68 -3.92
C LYS A 74 -4.00 4.63 -5.23
N ARG A 75 -5.21 4.07 -5.22
CA ARG A 75 -6.07 4.03 -6.41
C ARG A 75 -6.39 5.42 -6.96
N CYS A 76 -6.57 6.41 -6.10
CA CYS A 76 -6.74 7.80 -6.54
C CYS A 76 -5.48 8.34 -7.20
N LEU A 77 -4.30 8.09 -6.63
CA LEU A 77 -3.00 8.50 -7.20
C LEU A 77 -2.74 7.82 -8.54
N ASP A 78 -2.89 6.50 -8.62
CA ASP A 78 -2.71 5.72 -9.86
C ASP A 78 -3.63 6.25 -10.98
N ARG A 79 -4.86 6.65 -10.63
CA ARG A 79 -5.81 7.25 -11.58
C ARG A 79 -5.39 8.65 -12.04
N GLU A 80 -4.86 9.48 -11.13
CA GLU A 80 -4.36 10.81 -11.48
C GLU A 80 -3.12 10.74 -12.38
N GLU A 81 -2.23 9.80 -12.10
CA GLU A 81 -1.04 9.50 -12.92
C GLU A 81 -1.45 9.06 -14.32
N TYR A 82 -2.38 8.11 -14.44
CA TYR A 82 -2.93 7.70 -15.73
C TYR A 82 -3.47 8.86 -16.58
N TYR A 83 -4.24 9.77 -15.96
CA TYR A 83 -4.73 10.95 -16.67
C TYR A 83 -3.64 11.95 -17.03
N ARG A 84 -2.59 12.08 -16.20
CA ARG A 84 -1.42 12.90 -16.52
C ARG A 84 -0.68 12.34 -17.72
N ASP A 85 -0.51 11.03 -17.79
CA ASP A 85 0.15 10.35 -18.89
C ASP A 85 -0.65 10.52 -20.19
N ILE A 86 -1.97 10.31 -20.18
CA ILE A 86 -2.82 10.55 -21.36
C ILE A 86 -2.68 11.98 -21.86
N ARG A 87 -2.76 12.98 -20.96
CA ARG A 87 -2.60 14.39 -21.36
C ARG A 87 -1.24 14.64 -22.00
N THR A 88 -0.19 14.04 -21.46
CA THR A 88 1.17 14.16 -21.98
C THR A 88 1.29 13.50 -23.35
N TYR A 89 0.78 12.29 -23.52
CA TYR A 89 0.77 11.60 -24.81
C TYR A 89 -0.03 12.35 -25.87
N ASN A 90 -1.22 12.86 -25.54
CA ASN A 90 -2.03 13.65 -26.46
C ASN A 90 -1.29 14.92 -26.92
N LYS A 91 -0.58 15.58 -26.01
CA LYS A 91 0.25 16.74 -26.35
C LYS A 91 1.36 16.36 -27.32
N ILE A 92 2.10 15.28 -27.04
CA ILE A 92 3.18 14.80 -27.91
C ILE A 92 2.65 14.41 -29.29
N ILE A 93 1.49 13.76 -29.35
CA ILE A 93 0.85 13.39 -30.62
C ILE A 93 0.51 14.64 -31.42
N ALA A 94 -0.13 15.64 -30.80
CA ALA A 94 -0.48 16.89 -31.46
C ALA A 94 0.75 17.64 -32.00
N GLU A 95 1.84 17.70 -31.22
CA GLU A 95 3.12 18.28 -31.64
C GLU A 95 3.72 17.54 -32.84
N LYS A 96 3.69 16.20 -32.82
CA LYS A 96 4.17 15.37 -33.95
C LYS A 96 3.31 15.52 -35.20
N ASP A 97 1.99 15.57 -35.05
CA ASP A 97 1.07 15.74 -36.17
C ASP A 97 1.29 17.10 -36.86
N ALA A 98 1.49 18.17 -36.08
CA ALA A 98 1.84 19.48 -36.62
C ALA A 98 3.15 19.45 -37.43
N LEU A 99 4.19 18.83 -36.89
CA LEU A 99 5.48 18.70 -37.57
C LEU A 99 5.36 17.86 -38.86
N ILE A 100 4.58 16.78 -38.84
CA ILE A 100 4.31 15.96 -40.03
C ILE A 100 3.62 16.78 -41.12
N GLN A 101 2.66 17.64 -40.76
CA GLN A 101 1.99 18.51 -41.73
C GLN A 101 2.95 19.54 -42.33
N GLU A 102 3.79 20.18 -41.52
CA GLU A 102 4.81 21.10 -42.03
C GLU A 102 5.74 20.41 -43.04
N LEU A 103 6.32 19.26 -42.67
CA LEU A 103 7.20 18.48 -43.54
C LEU A 103 6.50 18.04 -44.84
N ARG A 104 5.22 17.63 -44.78
CA ARG A 104 4.45 17.28 -45.98
C ARG A 104 4.29 18.48 -46.92
N THR A 105 3.96 19.65 -46.39
CA THR A 105 3.82 20.86 -47.21
C THR A 105 5.16 21.28 -47.84
N GLU A 106 6.27 21.08 -47.14
CA GLU A 106 7.60 21.39 -47.66
C GLU A 106 8.02 20.44 -48.78
N ILE A 107 7.80 19.13 -48.61
CA ILE A 107 8.02 18.12 -49.66
C ILE A 107 7.21 18.46 -50.92
N GLU A 108 5.94 18.85 -50.75
CA GLU A 108 5.08 19.16 -51.91
C GLU A 108 5.56 20.40 -52.67
N LYS A 109 6.02 21.44 -51.95
CA LYS A 109 6.63 22.63 -52.57
C LYS A 109 7.90 22.28 -53.36
N LEU A 110 8.71 21.34 -52.86
CA LEU A 110 9.93 20.90 -53.54
C LEU A 110 9.66 20.06 -54.79
N LYS A 111 8.55 19.32 -54.85
CA LYS A 111 8.17 18.52 -56.04
C LYS A 111 7.66 19.35 -57.22
N ILE A 112 7.13 20.54 -56.96
CA ILE A 112 6.57 21.45 -57.99
C ILE A 112 7.68 22.28 -58.66
N LYS A 113 8.89 22.28 -58.10
CA LYS A 113 10.06 23.04 -58.56
C LYS A 113 10.96 22.19 -59.45
#